data_AF-A0A969LW50-F1
#
_entry.id   AF-A0A969LW50-F1
#
_cell.length_a   1.000
_cell.length_b   1.000
_cell.length_c   1.000
_cell.angle_alpha   90.00
_cell.angle_beta   90.00
_cell.angle_gamma   90.00
#
_symmetry.space_group_name_H-M   'P 1'
#
loop_
_entity.id
_entity.type
_entity.pdbx_description
1 polymer ?
#
loop_
_entity_poly.entity_id
_entity_poly.type
_entity_poly.pdbx_seq_one_letter_code
_entity_poly.pdbx_strand_id
1 'polypeptide(L)' 'MIKGDIVLVNFPFTDLSQTKLRPALVVWVSLNKEEIVVCAITSQNLQTLQPEDFLVEPTDAEFSQTGLRVASKIRTA' A
#
# COMPACT_ATOMS: atom_id res chain seq x y z
N MET A 1 -14.75 1.28 4.06
CA MET A 1 -13.28 1.36 4.19
C MET A 1 -12.95 1.89 5.58
N ILE A 2 -12.00 1.27 6.26
CA ILE A 2 -11.53 1.65 7.60
C ILE A 2 -9.99 1.68 7.63
N LYS A 3 -9.43 2.26 8.69
CA LYS A 3 -7.98 2.15 8.95
C LYS A 3 -7.59 0.67 8.99
N GLY A 4 -6.53 0.30 8.26
CA GLY A 4 -6.04 -1.07 8.12
C GLY A 4 -6.45 -1.76 6.82
N ASP A 5 -7.45 -1.24 6.10
CA ASP A 5 -7.84 -1.82 4.81
C ASP A 5 -6.72 -1.62 3.76
N ILE A 6 -6.52 -2.63 2.91
CA ILE A 6 -5.73 -2.50 1.67
C ILE A 6 -6.70 -2.28 0.52
N VAL A 7 -6.52 -1.16 -0.18
CA VAL A 7 -7.38 -0.75 -1.30
C VAL A 7 -6.58 -0.51 -2.56
N LEU A 8 -7.24 -0.58 -3.71
CA LEU A 8 -6.64 -0.25 -5.00
C LEU A 8 -6.89 1.23 -5.31
N VAL A 9 -5.81 1.97 -5.57
CA VAL A 9 -5.84 3.40 -5.91
C VAL A 9 -5.17 3.64 -7.26
N ASN A 10 -5.71 4.57 -8.05
CA ASN A 10 -5.07 5.05 -9.27
C ASN A 10 -3.91 5.97 -8.88
N PHE A 11 -2.69 5.44 -8.87
CA PHE A 11 -1.51 6.23 -8.55
C PHE A 11 -0.95 6.85 -9.83
N PRO A 12 -0.85 8.19 -9.95
CA PRO A 12 -0.29 8.83 -11.12
C PRO A 12 1.22 8.57 -11.21
N PHE A 13 1.74 8.55 -12.43
CA PHE A 13 3.18 8.69 -12.63
C PHE A 13 3.62 10.12 -12.33
N THR A 14 4.91 10.30 -12.06
CA THR A 14 5.49 11.59 -11.71
C THR A 14 5.27 12.65 -12.79
N ASP A 15 5.19 12.22 -14.05
CA ASP A 15 4.93 13.06 -15.22
C ASP A 15 3.43 13.27 -15.50
N LEU A 16 2.54 12.72 -14.67
CA LEU A 16 1.08 12.76 -14.78
C LEU A 16 0.52 12.21 -16.11
N SER A 17 1.33 11.52 -16.92
CA SER A 17 0.91 11.05 -18.25
C SER A 17 -0.10 9.91 -18.19
N GLN A 18 0.02 9.06 -17.16
CA GLN A 18 -0.82 7.90 -16.94
C GLN A 18 -1.02 7.64 -15.45
N THR A 19 -2.03 6.83 -15.14
CA THR A 19 -2.20 6.27 -13.80
C THR A 19 -2.04 4.76 -13.85
N LYS A 20 -1.51 4.19 -12.77
CA LYS A 20 -1.47 2.74 -12.57
C LYS A 20 -2.26 2.40 -11.33
N LEU A 21 -3.11 1.39 -11.43
CA LEU A 21 -3.80 0.86 -10.26
C LEU A 21 -2.79 0.15 -9.36
N ARG A 22 -2.65 0.63 -8.12
CA ARG A 22 -1.69 0.10 -7.13
C ARG A 22 -2.38 -0.13 -5.78
N PRO A 23 -1.99 -1.17 -5.04
CA PRO A 23 -2.45 -1.34 -3.67
C PRO A 23 -1.90 -0.23 -2.76
N ALA A 24 -2.70 0.16 -1.76
CA ALA A 24 -2.33 1.11 -0.73
C ALA A 24 -2.99 0.76 0.61
N LEU A 25 -2.28 0.98 1.72
CA LEU A 25 -2.78 0.76 3.08
C LEU A 25 -3.45 2.02 3.60
N VAL A 26 -4.67 1.91 4.09
CA VAL A 26 -5.39 3.02 4.73
C VAL A 26 -4.87 3.23 6.14
N VAL A 27 -4.28 4.39 6.42
CA VAL A 27 -3.74 4.73 7.75
C VAL A 27 -4.63 5.68 8.54
N TRP A 28 -5.51 6.42 7.85
CA TRP A 28 -6.48 7.30 8.46
C TRP A 28 -7.71 7.47 7.57
N VAL A 29 -8.87 7.67 8.19
CA VAL A 29 -10.15 7.96 7.54
C VAL A 29 -10.80 9.12 8.29
N SER A 30 -11.32 10.10 7.55
CA SER A 30 -12.03 11.24 8.13
C SER A 30 -13.33 10.82 8.82
N LEU A 31 -13.81 11.65 9.76
CA LEU A 31 -15.05 11.37 10.50
C LEU A 31 -16.27 11.25 9.56
N ASN A 32 -16.31 12.06 8.50
CA ASN A 32 -17.35 12.00 7.47
C ASN A 32 -17.09 10.91 6.40
N LYS A 33 -15.95 10.21 6.44
CA LYS A 33 -15.54 9.12 5.54
C LYS A 33 -15.37 9.52 4.06
N GLU A 34 -15.18 10.80 3.79
CA GLU A 34 -14.95 11.33 2.44
C GLU A 34 -13.46 11.42 2.09
N GLU A 35 -12.60 11.53 3.11
CA GLU A 35 -11.16 11.71 2.94
C GLU A 35 -10.39 10.61 3.65
N ILE A 36 -9.30 10.20 3.02
CA ILE A 36 -8.50 9.06 3.47
C ILE A 36 -7.03 9.42 3.29
N VAL A 37 -6.19 8.96 4.21
CA VAL A 37 -4.74 8.98 4.04
C VAL A 37 -4.28 7.55 3.86
N VAL A 38 -3.46 7.32 2.84
CA VAL A 38 -2.97 5.99 2.48
C VAL A 38 -1.45 5.97 2.34
N CYS A 39 -0.84 4.84 2.67
CA CYS A 39 0.56 4.53 2.37
C CYS A 39 0.65 3.65 1.13
N ALA A 40 1.58 3.95 0.23
CA ALA A 40 1.74 3.19 -1.01
C ALA A 40 2.32 1.80 -0.74
N ILE A 41 1.81 0.78 -1.42
CA ILE A 41 2.37 -0.58 -1.39
C ILE A 41 3.02 -0.88 -2.74
N THR A 42 4.22 -1.47 -2.72
CA THR A 42 4.95 -1.83 -3.95
C THR A 42 5.66 -3.18 -3.81
N SER A 43 5.63 -3.97 -4.88
CA SER A 43 6.40 -5.22 -5.00
C SER A 43 7.78 -5.01 -5.63
N GLN A 44 8.19 -3.75 -5.83
CA GLN A 44 9.44 -3.39 -6.50
C GLN A 44 10.53 -3.04 -5.48
N ASN A 45 11.78 -3.36 -5.80
CA ASN A 45 12.98 -3.03 -5.02
C ASN A 45 12.91 -3.50 -3.55
N LEU A 46 12.43 -4.74 -3.32
CA LEU A 46 12.30 -5.31 -1.98
C LEU A 46 13.66 -5.59 -1.30
N GLN A 47 14.76 -5.62 -2.06
CA GLN A 47 16.11 -5.76 -1.52
C GLN A 47 16.64 -4.47 -0.89
N THR A 48 15.99 -3.32 -1.16
CA THR A 48 16.39 -2.02 -0.63
C THR A 48 15.24 -1.48 0.23
N LEU A 49 15.25 -1.87 1.50
CA LEU A 49 14.30 -1.40 2.50
C LEU A 49 14.86 -0.17 3.21
N GLN A 50 14.05 0.86 3.36
CA GLN A 50 14.33 1.94 4.31
C GLN A 50 13.94 1.49 5.73
N PRO A 51 14.49 2.10 6.79
CA PRO A 51 14.14 1.75 8.18
C PRO A 51 12.64 1.85 8.47
N GLU A 52 11.92 2.69 7.75
CA GLU A 52 10.48 2.92 7.91
C GLU A 52 9.64 2.00 7.01
N ASP A 53 10.24 1.35 6.00
CA ASP A 53 9.52 0.43 5.13
C ASP A 53 9.08 -0.82 5.92
N PHE A 54 7.82 -1.22 5.74
CA PHE A 54 7.31 -2.47 6.30
C PHE A 54 7.23 -3.56 5.23
N LEU A 55 8.02 -4.62 5.37
CA LEU A 55 7.98 -5.76 4.45
C LEU A 55 6.82 -6.70 4.80
N VAL A 56 6.11 -7.16 3.77
CA VAL A 56 5.01 -8.12 3.84
C VAL A 56 5.39 -9.33 2.99
N GLU A 57 5.60 -10.47 3.62
CA GLU A 57 6.12 -11.67 2.96
C GLU A 57 5.02 -12.73 2.80
N PRO A 58 5.00 -13.51 1.69
CA PRO A 58 4.05 -14.60 1.51
C PRO A 58 4.14 -15.70 2.57
N THR A 59 5.23 -15.74 3.34
CA THR A 59 5.44 -16.64 4.47
C THR A 59 4.73 -16.21 5.74
N ASP A 60 4.26 -14.96 5.83
CA ASP A 60 3.51 -14.46 6.99
C ASP A 60 2.17 -15.18 7.08
N ALA A 61 1.79 -15.61 8.29
CA ALA A 61 0.56 -16.38 8.51
C ALA A 61 -0.70 -15.60 8.05
N GLU A 62 -0.68 -14.27 8.23
CA GLU A 62 -1.75 -13.37 7.86
C GLU A 62 -1.70 -12.90 6.40
N PHE A 63 -0.67 -13.27 5.62
CA PHE A 63 -0.47 -12.75 4.25
C PHE A 63 -1.70 -12.96 3.37
N SER A 64 -2.34 -14.12 3.48
CA SER A 64 -3.55 -14.46 2.73
C SER A 64 -4.71 -13.48 2.95
N GLN A 65 -4.76 -12.81 4.10
CA GLN A 65 -5.80 -11.82 4.43
C GLN A 65 -5.56 -10.47 3.77
N THR A 66 -4.33 -10.18 3.33
CA THR A 66 -3.96 -8.90 2.73
C THR A 66 -4.52 -8.70 1.31
N GLY A 67 -4.83 -9.79 0.61
CA GLY A 67 -5.19 -9.78 -0.81
C GLY A 67 -4.02 -9.46 -1.75
N LEU A 68 -2.79 -9.30 -1.24
CA LEU A 68 -1.59 -9.14 -2.05
C LEU A 68 -1.23 -10.46 -2.72
N ARG A 69 -0.76 -10.39 -3.97
CA ARG A 69 -0.41 -11.58 -4.76
C ARG A 69 1.03 -12.03 -4.56
N VAL A 70 1.90 -11.11 -4.16
CA VAL A 70 3.36 -11.31 -4.07
C VAL A 70 3.90 -10.50 -2.90
N ALA A 71 5.12 -10.85 -2.46
CA ALA A 71 5.87 -10.06 -1.48
C ALA A 71 5.86 -8.58 -1.86
N SER A 72 5.63 -7.71 -0.89
CA SER A 72 5.49 -6.28 -1.11
C SER A 72 5.99 -5.51 0.10
N LYS A 73 6.38 -4.25 -0.09
CA LYS A 73 6.70 -3.34 1.01
C LYS A 73 5.70 -2.18 1.06
N ILE A 74 5.35 -1.79 2.27
CA ILE A 74 4.54 -0.62 2.58
C ILE A 74 5.50 0.54 2.79
N ARG A 75 5.36 1.60 2.00
CA ARG A 75 6.18 2.81 2.09
C ARG A 75 5.50 3.81 3.00
N THR A 76 6.10 4.08 4.15
CA THR A 76 5.59 5.05 5.13
C THR A 76 6.34 6.38 5.10
N ALA A 77 7.37 6.52 4.23
CA ALA A 77 8.15 7.72 3.98
C ALA A 77 8.42 7.94 2.48
#